data_AF-A0A3L7LTZ6-F1
#
_entry.id   AF-A0A3L7LTZ6-F1
#
_cell.length_a   1.000
_cell.length_b   1.000
_cell.length_c   1.000
_cell.angle_alpha   90.00
_cell.angle_beta   90.00
_cell.angle_gamma   90.00
#
_symmetry.space_group_name_H-M   'P 1'
#
loop_
_entity.id
_entity.type
_entity.pdbx_description
1 polymer ?
#
loop_
_entity_poly.entity_id
_entity_poly.type
_entity_poly.pdbx_seq_one_letter_code
_entity_poly.pdbx_strand_id
1 'polypeptide(L)'
;TVSLISEINELKTHLSRLITVESQLPPEQRFDFVHRHLRGLKTLSAYRGLQVISDPETVRFGWANKQVIKNLTRKEVLTLLQKSLHGGRAVPPYTREQWQERVREEINLVSKLPPDIPLKIKRPVKVQPIARIWYQAQQKQVQYACPSPLIILCRTQQGATAPILGELLNYDRHTIRPKHVPAALPAHLLIERLHLYVAT
;
A
#
# COMPACT_ATOMS: atom_id res chain seq x y z
N THR A 1 -2.51 -4.84 -29.75
CA THR A 1 -2.72 -3.97 -28.57
C THR A 1 -2.52 -4.69 -27.24
N VAL A 2 -3.21 -5.81 -26.99
CA VAL A 2 -3.03 -6.56 -25.72
C VAL A 2 -1.59 -7.07 -25.52
N SER A 3 -0.97 -7.60 -26.58
CA SER A 3 0.43 -8.07 -26.56
C SER A 3 1.42 -6.96 -26.14
N LEU A 4 1.33 -5.78 -26.77
CA LEU A 4 2.18 -4.63 -26.44
C LEU A 4 2.03 -4.17 -24.98
N ILE A 5 0.81 -4.18 -24.45
CA ILE A 5 0.59 -3.76 -23.05
C ILE A 5 1.17 -4.81 -22.08
N SER A 6 1.07 -6.10 -22.40
CA SER A 6 1.74 -7.16 -21.63
C SER A 6 3.26 -6.94 -21.62
N GLU A 7 3.86 -6.73 -22.78
CA GLU A 7 5.30 -6.49 -22.94
C GLU A 7 5.76 -5.27 -22.11
N ILE A 8 5.03 -4.15 -22.17
CA ILE A 8 5.34 -2.97 -21.34
C ILE A 8 5.27 -3.31 -19.84
N ASN A 9 4.25 -4.05 -19.42
CA ASN A 9 4.09 -4.45 -18.01
C ASN A 9 5.16 -5.45 -17.56
N GLU A 10 5.61 -6.33 -18.44
CA GLU A 10 6.74 -7.24 -18.22
C GLU A 10 8.03 -6.46 -18.03
N LEU A 11 8.34 -5.49 -18.90
CA LEU A 11 9.50 -4.62 -18.76
C LEU A 11 9.48 -3.81 -17.45
N LYS A 12 8.31 -3.31 -17.05
CA LYS A 12 8.13 -2.60 -15.76
C LYS A 12 8.38 -3.53 -14.57
N THR A 13 7.90 -4.77 -14.65
CA THR A 13 8.10 -5.79 -13.62
C THR A 13 9.58 -6.18 -13.54
N HIS A 14 10.24 -6.34 -14.68
CA HIS A 14 11.66 -6.62 -14.78
C HIS A 14 12.49 -5.49 -14.16
N LEU A 15 12.21 -4.23 -14.48
CA LEU A 15 12.89 -3.08 -13.84
C LEU A 15 12.73 -3.10 -12.31
N SER A 16 11.53 -3.38 -11.81
CA SER A 16 11.28 -3.50 -10.37
C SER A 16 12.10 -4.64 -9.75
N ARG A 17 12.14 -5.81 -10.41
CA ARG A 17 12.92 -6.97 -9.96
C ARG A 17 14.43 -6.68 -9.94
N LEU A 18 14.93 -6.03 -10.99
CA LEU A 18 16.34 -5.64 -11.10
C LEU A 18 16.75 -4.77 -9.90
N ILE A 19 15.95 -3.74 -9.60
CA ILE A 19 16.27 -2.81 -8.51
C ILE A 19 16.07 -3.44 -7.13
N THR A 20 15.04 -4.27 -6.94
CA THR A 20 14.64 -4.75 -5.60
C THR A 20 15.24 -6.09 -5.20
N VAL A 21 15.70 -6.89 -6.16
CA VAL A 21 16.22 -8.25 -5.94
C VAL A 21 17.62 -8.37 -6.52
N GLU A 22 17.80 -8.13 -7.82
CA GLU A 22 19.04 -8.49 -8.53
C GLU A 22 20.20 -7.54 -8.22
N SER A 23 19.91 -6.29 -7.87
CA SER A 23 20.91 -5.35 -7.37
C SER A 23 21.57 -5.81 -6.07
N GLN A 24 20.94 -6.72 -5.33
CA GLN A 24 21.34 -7.17 -3.99
C GLN A 24 21.52 -6.01 -2.99
N LEU A 25 20.93 -4.85 -3.28
CA LEU A 25 21.05 -3.67 -2.43
C LEU A 25 20.01 -3.67 -1.31
N PRO A 26 20.40 -3.27 -0.09
CA PRO A 26 19.43 -3.01 0.96
C PRO A 26 18.53 -1.84 0.56
N PRO A 27 17.27 -1.79 1.03
CA PRO A 27 16.33 -0.72 0.69
C PRO A 27 16.88 0.70 0.86
N GLU A 28 17.74 0.90 1.86
CA GLU A 28 18.33 2.21 2.20
C GLU A 28 19.31 2.74 1.14
N GLN A 29 19.89 1.87 0.30
CA GLN A 29 20.84 2.25 -0.76
C GLN A 29 20.21 2.29 -2.17
N ARG A 30 18.99 1.80 -2.34
CA ARG A 30 18.34 1.69 -3.66
C ARG A 30 18.07 3.05 -4.30
N PHE A 31 17.78 4.07 -3.50
CA PHE A 31 17.52 5.42 -3.99
C PHE A 31 18.73 5.98 -4.74
N ASP A 32 19.88 6.03 -4.09
CA ASP A 32 21.11 6.56 -4.68
C ASP A 32 21.57 5.75 -5.89
N PHE A 33 21.43 4.42 -5.82
CA PHE A 33 21.75 3.54 -6.94
C PHE A 33 20.91 3.86 -8.19
N VAL A 34 19.58 3.98 -8.03
CA VAL A 34 18.69 4.31 -9.14
C VAL A 34 19.01 5.69 -9.70
N HIS A 35 19.16 6.69 -8.83
CA HIS A 35 19.35 8.08 -9.26
C HIS A 35 20.75 8.39 -9.79
N ARG A 36 21.75 7.56 -9.51
CA ARG A 36 23.06 7.62 -10.17
C ARG A 36 22.95 7.34 -11.66
N HIS A 37 22.10 6.39 -12.06
CA HIS A 37 21.93 5.96 -13.44
C HIS A 37 20.77 6.65 -14.15
N LEU A 38 19.66 6.86 -13.44
CA LEU A 38 18.41 7.44 -13.95
C LEU A 38 18.02 8.65 -13.09
N ARG A 39 18.72 9.76 -13.32
CA ARG A 39 18.47 11.03 -12.60
C ARG A 39 17.02 11.47 -12.79
N GLY A 40 16.37 11.86 -11.71
CA GLY A 40 14.97 12.31 -11.72
C GLY A 40 13.91 11.21 -11.90
N LEU A 41 14.29 9.93 -11.96
CA LEU A 41 13.31 8.86 -12.12
C LEU A 41 12.31 8.81 -10.96
N LYS A 42 11.01 8.87 -11.26
CA LYS A 42 9.96 8.58 -10.30
C LYS A 42 9.71 7.08 -10.26
N THR A 43 10.46 6.36 -9.43
CA THR A 43 10.49 4.89 -9.36
C THR A 43 9.10 4.24 -9.27
N LEU A 44 8.20 4.77 -8.43
CA LEU A 44 6.83 4.25 -8.32
C LEU A 44 5.97 4.48 -9.57
N SER A 45 6.22 5.54 -10.33
CA SER A 45 5.56 5.77 -11.63
C SER A 45 6.10 4.81 -12.69
N ALA A 46 7.40 4.51 -12.66
CA ALA A 46 8.00 3.53 -13.56
C ALA A 46 7.43 2.13 -13.30
N TYR A 47 7.29 1.73 -12.04
CA TYR A 47 6.78 0.41 -11.64
C TYR A 47 5.28 0.22 -11.88
N ARG A 48 4.51 1.30 -11.89
CA ARG A 48 3.06 1.22 -12.06
C ARG A 48 2.73 0.61 -13.44
N GLY A 49 2.06 -0.53 -13.41
CA GLY A 49 1.57 -1.22 -14.59
C GLY A 49 0.41 -0.48 -15.26
N LEU A 50 0.27 -0.69 -16.56
CA LEU A 50 -0.88 -0.27 -17.35
C LEU A 50 -2.02 -1.26 -17.10
N GLN A 51 -3.14 -0.76 -16.57
CA GLN A 51 -4.31 -1.57 -16.29
C GLN A 51 -5.21 -1.63 -17.53
N VAL A 52 -5.38 -2.83 -18.08
CA VAL A 52 -6.27 -3.10 -19.21
C VAL A 52 -7.49 -3.84 -18.74
N ILE A 53 -8.65 -3.44 -19.23
CA ILE A 53 -9.95 -4.01 -18.90
C ILE A 53 -10.68 -4.26 -20.22
N SER A 54 -11.04 -5.51 -20.47
CA SER A 54 -11.76 -5.91 -21.68
C SER A 54 -13.25 -6.00 -21.40
N ASP A 55 -14.06 -5.41 -22.28
CA ASP A 55 -15.52 -5.48 -22.34
C ASP A 55 -16.25 -5.33 -21.00
N PRO A 56 -15.99 -4.26 -20.22
CA PRO A 56 -16.82 -3.99 -19.05
C PRO A 56 -18.17 -3.39 -19.46
N GLU A 57 -19.25 -3.70 -18.74
CA GLU A 57 -20.54 -3.04 -18.96
C GLU A 57 -20.62 -1.70 -18.22
N THR A 58 -19.94 -1.58 -17.08
CA THR A 58 -19.98 -0.35 -16.27
C THR A 58 -18.63 -0.07 -15.61
N VAL A 59 -18.22 1.19 -15.66
CA VAL A 59 -17.06 1.72 -14.93
C VAL A 59 -17.55 2.83 -14.01
N ARG A 60 -17.26 2.74 -12.71
CA ARG A 60 -17.55 3.77 -11.71
C ARG A 60 -16.29 4.12 -10.95
N PHE A 61 -16.14 5.38 -10.56
CA PHE A 61 -15.02 5.83 -9.76
C PHE A 61 -15.46 6.18 -8.34
N GLY A 62 -14.50 6.26 -7.44
CA GLY A 62 -14.74 6.74 -6.09
C GLY A 62 -13.46 6.82 -5.27
N TRP A 63 -13.62 7.22 -4.02
CA TRP A 63 -12.51 7.34 -3.07
C TRP A 63 -12.49 6.16 -2.11
N ALA A 64 -11.28 5.74 -1.72
CA ALA A 64 -11.07 4.69 -0.73
C ALA A 64 -10.14 5.17 0.38
N ASN A 65 -10.58 4.97 1.62
CA ASN A 65 -9.76 5.10 2.82
C ASN A 65 -9.32 3.71 3.25
N LYS A 66 -8.09 3.33 2.89
CA LYS A 66 -7.51 2.02 3.21
C LYS A 66 -6.57 2.12 4.40
N GLN A 67 -6.26 0.98 5.00
CA GLN A 67 -5.24 0.88 6.03
C GLN A 67 -4.17 -0.12 5.57
N VAL A 68 -2.90 0.21 5.78
CA VAL A 68 -1.83 -0.77 5.68
C VAL A 68 -1.82 -1.54 6.98
N ILE A 69 -2.00 -2.86 6.88
CA ILE A 69 -1.92 -3.77 8.00
C ILE A 69 -0.71 -4.67 7.76
N LYS A 70 0.24 -4.67 8.70
CA LYS A 70 1.37 -5.59 8.73
C LYS A 70 1.33 -6.35 10.04
N ASN A 71 1.02 -7.65 9.98
CA ASN A 71 1.13 -8.54 11.12
C ASN A 71 2.61 -8.78 11.44
N LEU A 72 2.92 -8.82 12.73
CA LEU A 72 4.27 -8.97 13.25
C LEU A 72 4.24 -9.91 14.45
N THR A 73 5.34 -10.61 14.65
CA THR A 73 5.63 -11.34 15.87
C THR A 73 6.27 -10.43 16.92
N ARG A 74 6.22 -10.82 18.19
CA ARG A 74 6.95 -10.13 19.28
C ARG A 74 8.43 -9.97 18.95
N LYS A 75 9.06 -11.02 18.40
CA LYS A 75 10.48 -11.02 18.03
C LYS A 75 10.80 -9.98 16.95
N GLU A 76 10.00 -9.88 15.90
CA GLU A 76 10.22 -8.88 14.84
C GLU A 76 10.11 -7.45 15.36
N VAL A 77 9.15 -7.19 16.26
CA VAL A 77 9.00 -5.86 16.88
C VAL A 77 10.22 -5.53 17.74
N LEU A 78 10.69 -6.47 18.57
CA LEU A 78 11.88 -6.26 19.39
C LEU A 78 13.12 -5.98 18.53
N THR A 79 13.32 -6.74 17.44
CA THR A 79 14.41 -6.49 16.48
C THR A 79 14.32 -5.09 15.87
N LEU A 80 13.12 -4.64 15.51
CA LEU A 80 12.89 -3.30 14.97
C LEU A 80 13.25 -2.20 15.99
N LEU A 81 12.82 -2.35 17.25
CA LEU A 81 13.12 -1.40 18.32
C LEU A 81 14.61 -1.39 18.67
N GLN A 82 15.25 -2.56 18.71
CA GLN A 82 16.70 -2.67 18.90
C GLN A 82 17.47 -1.99 17.77
N LYS A 83 17.08 -2.19 16.50
CA LYS A 83 17.69 -1.46 15.36
C LYS A 83 17.52 0.05 15.52
N SER A 84 16.35 0.50 16.00
CA SER A 84 16.09 1.91 16.27
C SER A 84 16.99 2.48 17.37
N LEU A 85 17.23 1.72 18.45
CA LEU A 85 18.07 2.12 19.56
C LEU A 85 19.55 2.27 19.16
N HIS A 86 20.09 1.28 18.44
CA HIS A 86 21.48 1.29 17.96
C HIS A 86 21.72 2.35 16.88
N GLY A 87 20.69 2.71 16.11
CA GLY A 87 20.79 3.72 15.05
C GLY A 87 21.09 5.14 15.55
N GLY A 88 20.99 5.41 16.86
CA GLY A 88 21.45 6.66 17.48
C GLY A 88 20.74 7.94 17.02
N ARG A 89 19.64 7.82 16.27
CA ARG A 89 18.87 8.95 15.74
C ARG A 89 18.06 9.60 16.85
N ALA A 90 18.08 10.94 16.92
CA ALA A 90 17.13 11.70 17.72
C ALA A 90 15.89 12.04 16.87
N VAL A 91 14.72 12.10 17.50
CA VAL A 91 13.48 12.53 16.86
C VAL A 91 13.00 13.79 17.57
N PRO A 92 12.90 14.95 16.87
CA PRO A 92 12.36 16.16 17.47
C PRO A 92 10.97 15.93 18.08
N PRO A 93 10.65 16.50 19.25
CA PRO A 93 11.42 17.50 20.02
C PRO A 93 12.47 16.93 20.99
N TYR A 94 12.73 15.62 20.98
CA TYR A 94 13.56 14.96 22.00
C TYR A 94 15.06 15.04 21.68
N THR A 95 15.88 15.12 22.74
CA THR A 95 17.31 14.87 22.62
C THR A 95 17.58 13.39 22.32
N ARG A 96 18.82 13.06 21.96
CA ARG A 96 19.21 11.68 21.68
C ARG A 96 19.00 10.77 22.89
N GLU A 97 19.36 11.23 24.08
CA GLU A 97 19.27 10.49 25.34
C GLU A 97 17.80 10.25 25.71
N GLN A 98 16.98 11.30 25.63
CA GLN A 98 15.54 11.21 25.87
C GLN A 98 14.87 10.23 24.90
N TRP A 99 15.27 10.26 23.63
CA TRP A 99 14.74 9.35 22.63
C TRP A 99 15.15 7.90 22.89
N GLN A 100 16.42 7.67 23.25
CA GLN A 100 16.91 6.34 23.59
C GLN A 100 16.15 5.76 24.78
N GLU A 101 15.87 6.56 25.81
CA GLU A 101 15.14 6.08 26.98
C GLU A 101 13.71 5.66 26.62
N ARG A 102 13.01 6.46 25.82
CA ARG A 102 11.68 6.09 25.31
C ARG A 102 11.68 4.79 24.51
N VAL A 103 12.68 4.59 23.66
CA VAL A 103 12.79 3.33 22.90
C VAL A 103 13.07 2.15 23.85
N ARG A 104 13.80 2.35 24.95
CA ARG A 104 14.00 1.30 25.98
C ARG A 104 12.71 0.96 26.71
N GLU A 105 11.91 1.97 27.07
CA GLU A 105 10.58 1.77 27.67
C GLU A 105 9.67 0.96 26.74
N GLU A 106 9.66 1.30 25.45
CA GLU A 106 8.93 0.54 24.41
C GLU A 106 9.41 -0.91 24.31
N ILE A 107 10.73 -1.15 24.36
CA ILE A 107 11.30 -2.50 24.37
C ILE A 107 10.82 -3.28 25.59
N ASN A 108 10.88 -2.68 26.78
CA ASN A 108 10.44 -3.30 28.03
C ASN A 108 8.95 -3.68 27.97
N LEU A 109 8.12 -2.75 27.49
CA LEU A 109 6.69 -2.94 27.32
C LEU A 109 6.36 -4.09 26.36
N VAL A 110 7.04 -4.19 25.21
CA VAL A 110 6.85 -5.31 24.27
C VAL A 110 7.40 -6.64 24.83
N SER A 111 8.46 -6.58 25.63
CA SER A 111 9.11 -7.78 26.19
C SER A 111 8.24 -8.49 27.22
N LYS A 112 7.39 -7.74 27.94
CA LYS A 112 6.42 -8.29 28.91
C LYS A 112 5.26 -9.04 28.26
N LEU A 113 5.06 -8.91 26.95
CA LEU A 113 3.98 -9.58 26.25
C LEU A 113 4.27 -11.08 26.04
N PRO A 114 3.25 -11.94 25.99
CA PRO A 114 3.42 -13.34 25.59
C PRO A 114 4.08 -13.49 24.21
N PRO A 115 4.87 -14.54 23.96
CA PRO A 115 5.59 -14.74 22.70
C PRO A 115 4.67 -14.83 21.48
N ASP A 116 3.52 -15.47 21.62
CA ASP A 116 2.60 -15.79 20.52
C ASP A 116 1.47 -14.76 20.37
N ILE A 117 1.55 -13.62 21.07
CA ILE A 117 0.51 -12.61 20.99
C ILE A 117 0.51 -11.95 19.59
N PRO A 118 -0.64 -11.85 18.90
CA PRO A 118 -0.71 -11.22 17.59
C PRO A 118 -0.50 -9.71 17.70
N LEU A 119 0.60 -9.23 17.11
CA LEU A 119 0.89 -7.81 16.95
C LEU A 119 0.63 -7.39 15.50
N LYS A 120 0.17 -6.16 15.30
CA LYS A 120 -0.01 -5.60 13.96
C LYS A 120 0.26 -4.11 13.92
N ILE A 121 1.00 -3.66 12.92
CA ILE A 121 1.05 -2.26 12.54
C ILE A 121 -0.18 -1.96 11.69
N LYS A 122 -0.99 -0.98 12.09
CA LYS A 122 -2.21 -0.57 11.38
C LYS A 122 -2.18 0.93 11.14
N ARG A 123 -1.87 1.35 9.91
CA ARG A 123 -1.68 2.76 9.53
C ARG A 123 -2.70 3.21 8.49
N PRO A 124 -3.27 4.43 8.60
CA PRO A 124 -4.11 4.96 7.54
C PRO A 124 -3.28 5.24 6.27
N VAL A 125 -3.81 4.84 5.12
CA VAL A 125 -3.31 5.27 3.81
C VAL A 125 -4.03 6.57 3.46
N LYS A 126 -3.29 7.55 2.93
CA LYS A 126 -3.91 8.75 2.35
C LYS A 126 -4.98 8.33 1.36
N VAL A 127 -6.10 9.05 1.31
CA VAL A 127 -7.21 8.74 0.41
C VAL A 127 -6.71 8.51 -1.03
N GLN A 128 -7.22 7.46 -1.68
CA GLN A 128 -6.84 7.12 -3.05
C GLN A 128 -8.07 6.93 -3.94
N PRO A 129 -7.98 7.27 -5.24
CA PRO A 129 -9.02 6.96 -6.20
C PRO A 129 -9.02 5.46 -6.52
N ILE A 130 -10.21 4.91 -6.67
CA ILE A 130 -10.47 3.54 -7.08
C ILE A 130 -11.46 3.51 -8.23
N ALA A 131 -11.39 2.46 -9.03
CA ALA A 131 -12.36 2.16 -10.07
C ALA A 131 -13.08 0.84 -9.74
N ARG A 132 -14.38 0.81 -9.93
CA ARG A 132 -15.25 -0.36 -9.79
C ARG A 132 -15.76 -0.71 -11.17
N ILE A 133 -15.46 -1.92 -11.59
CA ILE A 133 -15.78 -2.47 -12.89
C ILE A 133 -16.83 -3.54 -12.70
N TRP A 134 -17.93 -3.45 -13.42
CA TRP A 134 -18.98 -4.45 -13.42
C TRP A 134 -18.89 -5.29 -14.69
N TYR A 135 -18.99 -6.61 -14.49
CA TYR A 135 -19.11 -7.61 -15.54
C TYR A 135 -20.49 -8.28 -15.44
N GLN A 136 -21.42 -7.95 -16.33
CA GLN A 136 -22.80 -8.43 -16.31
C GLN A 136 -22.87 -9.93 -16.57
N ALA A 137 -22.12 -10.43 -17.56
CA ALA A 137 -22.05 -11.86 -17.87
C ALA A 137 -21.57 -12.72 -16.67
N GLN A 138 -20.76 -12.13 -15.78
CA GLN A 138 -20.15 -12.81 -14.63
C GLN A 138 -20.85 -12.46 -13.31
N GLN A 139 -21.81 -11.53 -13.31
CA GLN A 139 -22.43 -10.95 -12.11
C GLN A 139 -21.39 -10.52 -11.06
N LYS A 140 -20.27 -9.94 -11.52
CA LYS A 140 -19.10 -9.70 -10.69
C LYS A 140 -18.65 -8.25 -10.75
N GLN A 141 -18.40 -7.68 -9.57
CA GLN A 141 -17.70 -6.41 -9.43
C GLN A 141 -16.23 -6.65 -9.11
N VAL A 142 -15.33 -5.97 -9.83
CA VAL A 142 -13.89 -5.96 -9.53
C VAL A 142 -13.47 -4.53 -9.20
N GLN A 143 -12.66 -4.37 -8.16
CA GLN A 143 -12.15 -3.07 -7.73
C GLN A 143 -10.65 -2.96 -8.02
N TYR A 144 -10.27 -1.90 -8.74
CA TYR A 144 -8.88 -1.58 -9.03
C TYR A 144 -8.47 -0.28 -8.33
N ALA A 145 -7.21 -0.20 -7.89
CA ALA A 145 -6.62 1.09 -7.60
C ALA A 145 -6.50 1.88 -8.91
N CYS A 146 -6.84 3.17 -8.90
CA CYS A 146 -6.86 3.99 -10.11
C CYS A 146 -5.89 5.17 -10.07
N PRO A 147 -4.58 4.95 -9.82
CA PRO A 147 -3.61 6.05 -9.76
C PRO A 147 -3.17 6.55 -11.16
N SER A 148 -3.57 5.85 -12.22
CA SER A 148 -3.43 6.23 -13.64
C SER A 148 -4.71 5.86 -14.39
N PRO A 149 -5.00 6.49 -15.54
CA PRO A 149 -6.13 6.12 -16.38
C PRO A 149 -6.12 4.62 -16.75
N LEU A 150 -7.32 4.05 -16.87
CA LEU A 150 -7.53 2.67 -17.28
C LEU A 150 -7.63 2.60 -18.81
N ILE A 151 -7.12 1.53 -19.41
CA ILE A 151 -7.28 1.27 -20.84
C ILE A 151 -8.44 0.29 -20.99
N ILE A 152 -9.57 0.77 -21.52
CA ILE A 152 -10.73 -0.08 -21.80
C ILE A 152 -10.67 -0.55 -23.25
N LEU A 153 -10.74 -1.87 -23.46
CA LEU A 153 -10.84 -2.48 -24.79
C LEU A 153 -12.26 -3.00 -24.99
N CYS A 154 -12.99 -2.40 -25.93
CA CYS A 154 -14.32 -2.83 -26.33
C CYS A 154 -14.23 -3.59 -27.66
N ARG A 155 -14.40 -4.91 -27.62
CA ARG A 155 -14.37 -5.80 -28.80
C ARG A 155 -15.73 -5.79 -29.47
N THR A 156 -16.02 -4.72 -30.22
CA THR A 156 -17.30 -4.53 -30.92
C THR A 156 -17.63 -5.67 -31.88
N GLN A 157 -16.62 -6.26 -32.53
CA GLN A 157 -16.78 -7.46 -33.37
C GLN A 157 -17.28 -8.70 -32.60
N GLN A 158 -17.11 -8.73 -31.28
CA GLN A 158 -17.59 -9.79 -30.40
C GLN A 158 -18.86 -9.36 -29.64
N GLY A 159 -19.55 -8.31 -30.12
CA GLY A 159 -20.80 -7.83 -29.54
C GLY A 159 -20.63 -6.94 -28.30
N ALA A 160 -19.40 -6.56 -27.93
CA ALA A 160 -19.19 -5.65 -26.81
C ALA A 160 -19.65 -4.23 -27.15
N THR A 161 -20.30 -3.58 -26.20
CA THR A 161 -20.75 -2.18 -26.30
C THR A 161 -19.82 -1.26 -25.50
N ALA A 162 -19.94 0.05 -25.72
CA ALA A 162 -19.23 1.01 -24.89
C ALA A 162 -19.76 0.94 -23.44
N PRO A 163 -18.87 0.92 -22.42
CA PRO A 163 -19.30 0.87 -21.03
C PRO A 163 -20.06 2.12 -20.64
N ILE A 164 -20.99 1.96 -19.70
CA ILE A 164 -21.56 3.11 -18.98
C ILE A 164 -20.48 3.64 -18.04
N LEU A 165 -19.96 4.84 -18.33
CA LEU A 165 -18.98 5.52 -17.49
C LEU A 165 -19.67 6.38 -16.43
N GLY A 166 -19.19 6.32 -15.19
CA GLY A 166 -19.52 7.29 -14.15
C GLY A 166 -18.38 8.26 -13.93
N GLU A 167 -18.65 9.30 -13.15
CA GLU A 167 -17.65 10.31 -12.79
C GLU A 167 -16.94 10.00 -11.46
N LEU A 168 -15.86 10.74 -11.20
CA LEU A 168 -15.21 10.79 -9.89
C LEU A 168 -15.58 12.13 -9.24
N LEU A 169 -16.51 12.09 -8.28
CA LEU A 169 -16.90 13.27 -7.51
C LEU A 169 -15.75 13.77 -6.61
N ASN A 170 -15.83 15.04 -6.18
CA ASN A 170 -14.90 15.62 -5.23
C ASN A 170 -14.88 14.83 -3.91
N TYR A 171 -13.69 14.67 -3.33
CA TYR A 171 -13.54 14.02 -2.05
C TYR A 171 -14.02 14.92 -0.92
N ASP A 172 -14.96 14.43 -0.11
CA ASP A 172 -15.32 15.05 1.17
C ASP A 172 -15.34 13.97 2.26
N ARG A 173 -14.48 14.12 3.27
CA ARG A 173 -14.35 13.19 4.40
C ARG A 173 -15.62 13.08 5.25
N HIS A 174 -16.45 14.12 5.28
CA HIS A 174 -17.62 14.20 6.15
C HIS A 174 -18.85 13.52 5.55
N THR A 175 -18.88 13.35 4.22
CA THR A 175 -20.01 12.72 3.51
C THR A 175 -19.82 11.22 3.30
N ILE A 176 -18.64 10.67 3.61
CA ILE A 176 -18.35 9.24 3.44
C ILE A 176 -19.21 8.41 4.40
N ARG A 177 -20.18 7.70 3.83
CA ARG A 177 -20.99 6.71 4.54
C ARG A 177 -20.56 5.30 4.11
N PRO A 178 -19.84 4.54 4.96
CA PRO A 178 -19.52 3.16 4.62
C PRO A 178 -20.80 2.34 4.57
N LYS A 179 -21.06 1.67 3.46
CA LYS A 179 -22.23 0.78 3.32
C LYS A 179 -22.13 -0.45 4.23
N HIS A 180 -20.92 -0.97 4.41
CA HIS A 180 -20.64 -2.10 5.26
C HIS A 180 -19.27 -1.89 5.93
N VAL A 181 -19.24 -2.02 7.26
CA VAL A 181 -18.02 -2.02 8.06
C VAL A 181 -17.98 -3.35 8.78
N PRO A 182 -17.06 -4.26 8.43
CA PRO A 182 -16.92 -5.51 9.16
C PRO A 182 -16.50 -5.22 10.61
N ALA A 183 -17.00 -6.04 11.55
CA ALA A 183 -16.56 -5.98 12.93
C ALA A 183 -15.04 -6.21 12.99
N ALA A 184 -14.31 -5.27 13.59
CA ALA A 184 -12.88 -5.41 13.80
C ALA A 184 -12.64 -6.15 15.12
N LEU A 185 -11.74 -7.14 15.12
CA LEU A 185 -11.22 -7.71 16.35
C LEU A 185 -10.72 -6.58 17.26
N PRO A 186 -11.06 -6.60 18.57
CA PRO A 186 -10.59 -5.60 19.50
C PRO A 186 -9.07 -5.59 19.50
N ALA A 187 -8.51 -4.38 19.44
CA ALA A 187 -7.09 -4.19 19.38
C ALA A 187 -6.72 -2.92 20.14
N HIS A 188 -5.75 -3.04 21.03
CA HIS A 188 -5.28 -1.94 21.85
C HIS A 188 -4.03 -1.33 21.25
N LEU A 189 -3.98 0.00 21.19
CA LEU A 189 -2.80 0.71 20.73
C LEU A 189 -1.69 0.55 21.78
N LEU A 190 -0.56 0.00 21.34
CA LEU A 190 0.58 -0.34 22.21
C LEU A 190 1.70 0.69 22.09
N ILE A 191 2.07 1.04 20.85
CA ILE A 191 3.09 2.06 20.56
C ILE A 191 2.55 2.99 19.48
N GLU A 192 2.26 4.23 19.87
CA GLU A 192 1.60 5.23 19.02
C GLU A 192 2.42 5.57 17.76
N ARG A 193 3.71 5.90 17.92
CA ARG A 193 4.58 6.31 16.79
C ARG A 193 4.75 5.24 15.71
N LEU A 194 4.55 3.97 16.06
CA LEU A 194 4.62 2.85 15.13
C LEU A 194 3.25 2.49 14.58
N HIS A 195 2.17 3.01 15.17
CA HIS A 195 0.81 2.51 15.06
C HIS A 195 0.74 1.01 15.31
N LEU A 196 1.44 0.55 16.35
CA LEU A 196 1.52 -0.85 16.74
C LEU A 196 0.34 -1.17 17.66
N TYR A 197 -0.42 -2.20 17.32
CA TYR A 197 -1.55 -2.69 18.09
C TYR A 197 -1.30 -4.13 18.52
N VAL A 198 -1.84 -4.47 19.68
CA VAL A 198 -1.97 -5.84 20.17
C VAL A 198 -3.43 -6.27 20.01
N ALA A 199 -3.67 -7.45 19.42
CA ALA A 199 -5.03 -8.00 19.42
C ALA A 199 -5.31 -8.64 20.78
N THR A 200 -6.49 -8.39 21.30
CA THR A 200 -7.01 -8.96 22.55
C THR A 200 -8.11 -9.95 22.28
#